data_AF-A0A1I7ZE11-F1
#
_entry.id   AF-A0A1I7ZE11-F1
#
_cell.length_a   1.000
_cell.length_b   1.000
_cell.length_c   1.000
_cell.angle_alpha   90.00
_cell.angle_beta   90.00
_cell.angle_gamma   90.00
#
_symmetry.space_group_name_H-M   'P 1'
#
loop_
_entity.id
_entity.type
_entity.pdbx_description
1 polymer ?
#
loop_
_entity_poly.entity_id
_entity_poly.type
_entity_poly.pdbx_seq_one_letter_code
_entity_poly.pdbx_strand_id
1 'polypeptide(L)'
;MSITEAQLFQQRTHRIISMSESSEEWKTSTKREAFVGMEFELEKLLHTASEERRAQHQKELDGFRNLFARFLKAKSTIEWSKIEPLPSDAIIPYNK
;
A
#
# COMPACT_ATOMS: atom_id res chain seq x y z
N MET A 1 30.62 28.18 -24.72
CA MET A 1 31.08 27.04 -23.91
C MET A 1 30.12 25.89 -24.14
N SER A 2 30.59 24.83 -24.80
CA SER A 2 29.80 23.63 -25.12
C SER A 2 29.67 22.75 -23.88
N ILE A 3 28.45 22.31 -23.57
CA ILE A 3 28.19 21.36 -22.48
C ILE A 3 28.79 20.01 -22.89
N THR A 4 29.60 19.42 -22.01
CA THR A 4 30.23 18.11 -22.23
C THR A 4 29.21 16.98 -22.07
N GLU A 5 29.44 15.83 -22.71
CA GLU A 5 28.53 14.67 -22.63
C GLU A 5 28.33 14.17 -21.20
N ALA A 6 29.36 14.25 -20.36
CA ALA A 6 29.29 13.93 -18.94
C ALA A 6 28.29 14.83 -18.19
N GLN A 7 28.26 16.12 -18.50
CA GLN A 7 27.33 17.09 -17.89
C GLN A 7 25.88 16.83 -18.34
N LEU A 8 25.66 16.45 -19.61
CA LEU A 8 24.34 16.07 -20.11
C LEU A 8 23.80 14.81 -19.43
N PHE A 9 24.66 13.81 -19.18
CA PHE A 9 24.29 12.59 -18.46
C PHE A 9 23.90 12.87 -17.00
N GLN A 10 24.67 13.71 -16.30
CA GLN A 10 24.35 14.13 -14.92
C GLN A 10 23.04 14.92 -14.85
N GLN A 11 22.78 15.81 -15.81
CA GLN A 11 21.52 16.56 -15.85
C GLN A 11 20.30 15.64 -16.10
N ARG A 12 20.43 14.65 -16.99
CA ARG A 12 19.37 13.67 -17.27
C ARG A 12 19.06 12.80 -16.06
N THR A 13 20.09 12.28 -15.39
CA THR A 13 19.93 11.45 -14.18
C THR A 13 19.29 12.23 -13.04
N HIS A 14 19.74 13.45 -12.75
CA HIS A 14 19.14 14.31 -11.72
C HIS A 14 17.67 14.65 -12.01
N ARG A 15 17.31 14.90 -13.29
CA ARG A 15 15.92 15.14 -13.68
C ARG A 15 15.04 13.90 -13.45
N ILE A 16 15.55 12.70 -13.78
CA ILE A 16 14.82 11.44 -13.57
C ILE A 16 14.62 11.16 -12.08
N ILE A 17 15.66 11.35 -11.26
CA ILE A 17 15.58 11.17 -9.79
C ILE A 17 14.56 12.14 -9.19
N SER A 18 14.66 13.44 -9.49
CA SER A 18 13.72 14.45 -9.01
C SER A 18 12.26 14.17 -9.43
N MET A 19 12.05 13.70 -10.66
CA MET A 19 10.72 13.33 -11.14
C MET A 19 10.20 12.06 -10.45
N SER A 20 11.07 11.10 -10.11
CA SER A 20 10.71 9.91 -9.36
C SER A 20 10.38 10.21 -7.90
N GLU A 21 11.14 11.09 -7.24
CA GLU A 21 10.89 11.53 -5.87
C GLU A 21 9.55 12.28 -5.77
N SER A 22 9.31 13.24 -6.68
CA SER A 22 8.02 13.91 -6.80
C SER A 22 6.88 12.92 -7.10
N SER A 23 7.15 11.88 -7.89
CA SER A 23 6.20 10.79 -8.16
C SER A 23 5.81 10.03 -6.88
N GLU A 24 6.79 9.67 -6.05
CA GLU A 24 6.55 8.91 -4.82
C GLU A 24 5.91 9.77 -3.72
N GLU A 25 6.26 11.06 -3.68
CA GLU A 25 5.69 12.01 -2.73
C GLU A 25 4.21 12.29 -3.02
N TRP A 26 3.83 12.53 -4.30
CA TRP A 26 2.41 12.68 -4.64
C TRP A 26 1.63 11.39 -4.34
N LYS A 27 2.18 10.21 -4.68
CA LYS A 27 1.53 8.92 -4.38
C LYS A 27 1.28 8.79 -2.89
N THR A 28 2.21 9.26 -2.05
CA THR A 28 2.08 9.22 -0.60
C THR A 28 1.03 10.21 -0.11
N SER A 29 0.99 11.44 -0.65
CA SER A 29 -0.01 12.46 -0.30
C SER A 29 -1.42 11.98 -0.63
N THR A 30 -1.66 11.54 -1.87
CA THR A 30 -2.99 11.07 -2.31
C THR A 30 -3.46 9.86 -1.52
N LYS A 31 -2.56 8.92 -1.17
CA LYS A 31 -2.92 7.78 -0.30
C LYS A 31 -3.31 8.25 1.10
N ARG A 32 -2.61 9.24 1.66
CA ARG A 32 -2.94 9.79 2.97
C ARG A 32 -4.29 10.51 2.94
N GLU A 33 -4.55 11.32 1.92
CA GLU A 33 -5.83 12.00 1.72
C GLU A 33 -6.98 11.00 1.59
N ALA A 34 -6.81 9.95 0.78
CA ALA A 34 -7.79 8.88 0.63
C ALA A 34 -8.05 8.14 1.95
N PHE A 35 -7.00 7.89 2.75
CA PHE A 35 -7.14 7.26 4.06
C PHE A 35 -7.96 8.14 5.02
N VAL A 36 -7.61 9.43 5.15
CA VAL A 36 -8.32 10.37 6.03
C VAL A 36 -9.78 10.54 5.60
N GLY A 37 -10.04 10.66 4.28
CA GLY A 37 -11.41 10.76 3.76
C GLY A 37 -12.24 9.53 4.08
N MET A 38 -11.66 8.33 3.98
CA MET A 38 -12.31 7.08 4.36
C MET A 38 -12.60 7.04 5.87
N GLU A 39 -11.67 7.45 6.74
CA GLU A 39 -11.90 7.48 8.20
C GLU A 39 -13.09 8.37 8.57
N PHE A 40 -13.17 9.55 7.94
CA PHE A 40 -14.27 10.48 8.14
C PHE A 40 -15.64 9.88 7.73
N GLU A 41 -15.70 9.19 6.60
CA GLU A 41 -16.94 8.55 6.16
C GLU A 41 -17.32 7.33 7.02
N LEU A 42 -16.35 6.59 7.57
CA LEU A 42 -16.63 5.52 8.54
C LEU A 42 -17.24 6.06 9.83
N GLU A 43 -16.73 7.18 10.33
CA GLU A 43 -17.29 7.83 11.51
C GLU A 43 -18.75 8.25 11.26
N LYS A 44 -19.03 8.88 10.12
CA LYS A 44 -20.40 9.24 9.73
C LYS A 44 -21.31 8.01 9.62
N LEU A 45 -20.81 6.92 9.06
CA LEU A 45 -21.57 5.68 8.95
C LEU A 45 -21.92 5.11 10.33
N LEU A 46 -20.97 5.12 11.27
CA LEU A 46 -21.18 4.65 12.64
C LEU A 46 -22.26 5.47 13.38
N HIS A 47 -22.40 6.76 13.07
CA HIS A 47 -23.44 7.61 13.65
C HIS A 47 -24.87 7.25 13.19
N THR A 48 -25.02 6.47 12.12
CA THR A 48 -26.33 5.99 11.65
C THR A 48 -26.74 4.64 12.25
N ALA A 49 -25.84 3.99 13.00
CA ALA A 49 -26.10 2.71 13.66
C ALA A 49 -27.04 2.86 14.86
N SER A 50 -27.88 1.85 15.10
CA SER A 50 -28.62 1.73 16.36
C SER A 50 -27.66 1.46 17.52
N GLU A 51 -28.03 1.90 18.72
CA GLU A 51 -27.17 1.79 19.91
C GLU A 51 -26.81 0.34 20.24
N GLU A 52 -27.75 -0.59 20.07
CA GLU A 52 -27.58 -2.04 20.26
C GLU A 52 -26.50 -2.65 19.35
N ARG A 53 -26.34 -2.12 18.13
CA ARG A 53 -25.42 -2.65 17.11
C ARG A 53 -24.15 -1.82 16.96
N ARG A 54 -24.09 -0.64 17.58
CA ARG A 54 -22.99 0.32 17.41
C ARG A 54 -21.63 -0.29 17.73
N ALA A 55 -21.51 -1.06 18.81
CA ALA A 55 -20.24 -1.71 19.19
C ALA A 55 -19.78 -2.76 18.16
N GLN A 56 -20.73 -3.55 17.62
CA GLN A 56 -20.43 -4.54 16.59
C GLN A 56 -19.97 -3.87 15.30
N HIS A 57 -20.71 -2.85 14.84
CA HIS A 57 -20.34 -2.09 13.65
C HIS A 57 -19.01 -1.36 13.82
N GLN A 58 -18.72 -0.79 14.98
CA GLN A 58 -17.41 -0.19 15.25
C GLN A 58 -16.27 -1.19 15.03
N LYS A 59 -16.39 -2.40 15.57
CA LYS A 59 -15.40 -3.47 15.38
C LYS A 59 -15.21 -3.86 13.91
N GLU A 60 -16.30 -3.96 13.16
CA GLU A 60 -16.27 -4.28 11.73
C GLU A 60 -15.60 -3.16 10.91
N LEU A 61 -15.95 -1.90 11.21
CA LEU A 61 -15.38 -0.72 10.55
C LEU A 61 -13.89 -0.54 10.89
N ASP A 62 -13.46 -0.84 12.12
CA ASP A 62 -12.05 -0.86 12.50
C ASP A 62 -11.27 -1.93 11.71
N GLY A 63 -11.88 -3.10 11.50
CA GLY A 63 -11.33 -4.15 10.64
C GLY A 63 -11.17 -3.68 9.19
N PHE A 64 -12.21 -3.04 8.64
CA PHE A 64 -12.16 -2.45 7.30
C PHE A 64 -11.09 -1.36 7.17
N ARG A 65 -11.00 -0.44 8.14
CA ARG A 65 -9.97 0.61 8.20
C ARG A 65 -8.57 0.02 8.12
N ASN A 66 -8.29 -1.05 8.88
CA ASN A 66 -7.00 -1.73 8.83
C ASN A 66 -6.73 -2.39 7.46
N LEU A 67 -7.74 -3.04 6.88
CA LEU A 67 -7.63 -3.62 5.54
C LEU A 67 -7.35 -2.55 4.48
N PHE A 68 -8.03 -1.41 4.55
CA PHE A 68 -7.83 -0.28 3.64
C PHE A 68 -6.43 0.34 3.79
N ALA A 69 -5.93 0.48 5.02
CA ALA A 69 -4.56 0.93 5.27
C ALA A 69 -3.52 0.00 4.61
N ARG A 70 -3.73 -1.32 4.69
CA ARG A 70 -2.88 -2.32 4.04
C ARG A 70 -2.99 -2.26 2.52
N PHE A 71 -4.20 -2.07 1.99
CA PHE A 71 -4.44 -1.91 0.56
C PHE A 71 -3.66 -0.73 -0.02
N LEU A 72 -3.68 0.44 0.62
CA LEU A 72 -2.93 1.61 0.15
C LEU A 72 -1.40 1.40 0.18
N LYS A 73 -0.91 0.58 1.09
CA LYS A 73 0.53 0.26 1.24
C LYS A 73 0.98 -0.92 0.37
N ALA A 74 0.04 -1.71 -0.17
CA ALA A 74 0.38 -2.93 -0.87
C ALA A 74 1.26 -2.66 -2.09
N LYS A 75 2.38 -3.39 -2.16
CA LYS A 75 3.21 -3.56 -3.35
C LYS A 75 3.16 -5.04 -3.72
N SER A 76 3.53 -5.39 -4.96
CA SER A 76 3.73 -6.78 -5.36
C SER A 76 4.72 -7.43 -4.38
N THR A 77 4.21 -8.31 -3.52
CA THR A 77 4.93 -8.82 -2.34
C THR A 77 5.74 -10.08 -2.64
N ILE A 78 5.66 -10.57 -3.88
CA ILE A 78 6.32 -11.79 -4.32
C ILE A 78 7.55 -11.43 -5.13
N GLU A 79 8.72 -11.80 -4.60
CA GLU A 79 9.95 -11.86 -5.36
C GLU A 79 10.02 -13.22 -6.07
N TRP A 80 9.72 -13.25 -7.36
CA TRP A 80 9.65 -14.49 -8.14
C TRP A 80 10.92 -15.34 -8.10
N SER A 81 12.09 -14.70 -7.96
CA SER A 81 13.39 -15.37 -7.87
C SER A 81 13.61 -16.13 -6.56
N LYS A 82 12.80 -15.89 -5.52
CA LYS A 82 12.90 -16.54 -4.20
C LYS A 82 11.90 -17.69 -4.02
N ILE A 83 11.12 -18.02 -5.05
CA ILE A 83 10.19 -19.14 -4.98
C ILE A 83 10.97 -20.44 -5.17
N GLU A 84 10.85 -21.34 -4.20
CA GLU A 84 11.50 -22.65 -4.20
C GLU A 84 10.46 -23.78 -4.12
N PRO A 85 10.77 -24.98 -4.65
CA PRO A 85 9.95 -26.16 -4.42
C PRO A 85 9.77 -26.43 -2.93
N LEU A 86 8.59 -26.92 -2.54
CA LEU A 86 8.31 -27.27 -1.15
C LEU A 86 9.24 -28.40 -0.68
N PRO A 87 9.71 -28.38 0.59
CA PRO A 87 10.39 -29.50 1.21
C PRO A 87 9.56 -30.80 1.14
N SER A 88 10.24 -31.96 1.12
CA SER A 88 9.59 -33.27 0.95
C SER A 88 8.64 -33.66 2.08
N ASP A 89 8.79 -33.04 3.25
CA ASP A 89 7.98 -33.24 4.44
C ASP A 89 6.95 -32.12 4.68
N ALA A 90 6.97 -31.04 3.87
CA ALA A 90 6.06 -29.90 4.02
C ALA A 90 4.59 -30.25 3.69
N ILE A 91 4.36 -31.32 2.93
CA ILE A 91 3.03 -31.85 2.62
C ILE A 91 2.94 -33.29 3.10
N ILE A 92 1.97 -33.56 3.98
CA ILE A 92 1.69 -34.91 4.45
C ILE A 92 0.66 -35.57 3.52
N PRO A 93 0.94 -36.76 2.96
CA PRO A 93 -0.02 -37.50 2.15
C PRO A 93 -1.26 -37.87 2.97
N TYR A 94 -2.44 -37.76 2.37
CA TYR A 94 -3.72 -38.03 3.01
C TYR A 94 -3.87 -39.48 3.52
N ASN A 95 -3.24 -40.45 2.83
CA ASN A 95 -3.38 -41.88 3.12
C ASN A 95 -2.31 -42.41 4.11
N LYS A 96 -1.80 -41.57 5.01
CA LYS A 96 -0.98 -42.04 6.13
C LYS A 96 -1.85 -42.61 7.25
#